data_AF-A0A7S0YKT1-F1
#
_entry.id   AF-A0A7S0YKT1-F1
#
_cell.length_a   1.000
_cell.length_b   1.000
_cell.length_c   1.000
_cell.angle_alpha   90.00
_cell.angle_beta   90.00
_cell.angle_gamma   90.00
#
_symmetry.space_group_name_H-M   'P 1'
#
loop_
_entity.id
_entity.type
_entity.pdbx_description
1 polymer ?
#
loop_
_entity_poly.entity_id
_entity_poly.type
_entity_poly.pdbx_seq_one_letter_code
_entity_poly.pdbx_strand_id
1 'polypeptide(L)'
;GRCAEIVHDGHRFDVGPTIILVPSAFEEAFSAMGVKLEDVCELVRVDPTYTVHFHDGTRLSLTNDLQRMERQLESFEQGSFKSFLSLLRQGHDHLHVTLRAIAHRNFYSLFEFFSPSNFLLLLRLNVLRKHYAYIRGYFADPRLRSAFTFQDMYIGVSPYDAPATFSLLQYTEFC
;
A
#
# COMPACT_ATOMS: atom_id res chain seq x y z
N GLY A 1 -16.51 -17.07 8.74
CA GLY A 1 -15.21 -16.77 8.08
C GLY A 1 -14.45 -15.75 8.92
N ARG A 2 -13.38 -15.14 8.39
CA ARG A 2 -12.66 -14.05 9.10
C ARG A 2 -13.40 -12.71 9.04
N CYS A 3 -14.31 -12.53 8.08
CA CYS A 3 -15.27 -11.43 8.08
C CYS A 3 -16.41 -11.78 9.05
N ALA A 4 -16.46 -11.10 10.18
CA ALA A 4 -17.46 -11.30 11.23
C ALA A 4 -17.69 -9.99 12.01
N GLU A 5 -18.83 -9.92 12.68
CA GLU A 5 -19.23 -8.80 13.54
C GLU A 5 -19.56 -9.30 14.95
N ILE A 6 -19.38 -8.42 15.94
CA ILE A 6 -19.83 -8.58 17.31
C ILE A 6 -20.75 -7.41 17.64
N VAL A 7 -21.94 -7.69 18.17
CA VAL A 7 -22.86 -6.65 18.67
C VAL A 7 -22.98 -6.80 20.18
N HIS A 8 -22.68 -5.73 20.91
CA HIS A 8 -22.73 -5.71 22.38
C HIS A 8 -23.19 -4.33 22.87
N ASP A 9 -24.19 -4.31 23.75
CA ASP A 9 -24.74 -3.09 24.37
C ASP A 9 -25.09 -1.97 23.36
N GLY A 10 -25.64 -2.34 22.20
CA GLY A 10 -25.99 -1.39 21.13
C GLY A 10 -24.82 -0.92 20.27
N HIS A 11 -23.61 -1.40 20.53
CA HIS A 11 -22.42 -1.15 19.73
C HIS A 11 -22.12 -2.32 18.78
N ARG A 12 -21.77 -2.01 17.53
CA ARG A 12 -21.30 -2.99 16.55
C ARG A 12 -19.78 -2.88 16.39
N PHE A 13 -19.10 -4.01 16.42
CA PHE A 13 -17.66 -4.14 16.25
C PHE A 13 -17.38 -5.10 15.10
N ASP A 14 -16.75 -4.59 14.05
CA ASP A 14 -16.22 -5.45 12.98
C ASP A 14 -14.92 -6.09 13.47
N VAL A 15 -14.87 -7.43 13.51
CA VAL A 15 -13.67 -8.19 13.95
C VAL A 15 -12.92 -8.83 12.79
N GLY A 16 -13.31 -8.47 11.56
CA GLY A 16 -12.65 -8.86 10.33
C GLY A 16 -11.82 -7.74 9.70
N PRO A 17 -11.37 -7.94 8.46
CA PRO A 17 -10.72 -6.90 7.67
C PRO A 17 -11.66 -5.72 7.42
N THR A 18 -11.19 -4.50 7.65
CA THR A 18 -11.95 -3.26 7.46
C THR A 18 -11.40 -2.37 6.33
N ILE A 19 -10.26 -2.74 5.75
CA ILE A 19 -9.59 -1.96 4.70
C ILE A 19 -9.74 -2.69 3.37
N ILE A 20 -10.27 -1.99 2.37
CA ILE A 20 -10.33 -2.44 0.97
C ILE A 20 -9.31 -1.62 0.19
N LEU A 21 -8.21 -2.26 -0.23
CA LEU A 21 -7.13 -1.61 -0.99
C LEU A 21 -7.35 -1.63 -2.51
N VAL A 22 -8.03 -2.65 -3.02
CA VAL A 22 -8.23 -2.84 -4.47
C VAL A 22 -9.71 -3.11 -4.77
N PRO A 23 -10.55 -2.06 -4.83
CA PRO A 23 -11.99 -2.21 -5.11
C PRO A 23 -12.28 -2.92 -6.44
N SER A 24 -11.47 -2.69 -7.47
CA SER A 24 -11.65 -3.27 -8.80
C SER A 24 -11.64 -4.80 -8.84
N ALA A 25 -10.92 -5.45 -7.91
CA ALA A 25 -10.94 -6.91 -7.79
C ALA A 25 -12.32 -7.43 -7.35
N PHE A 26 -13.03 -6.68 -6.51
CA PHE A 26 -14.41 -6.99 -6.15
C PHE A 26 -15.35 -6.70 -7.32
N GLU A 27 -15.18 -5.57 -8.00
CA GLU A 27 -15.99 -5.22 -9.19
C GLU A 27 -15.90 -6.31 -10.27
N GLU A 28 -14.70 -6.83 -10.56
CA GLU A 28 -14.50 -7.93 -11.52
C GLU A 28 -15.22 -9.22 -11.07
N ALA A 29 -15.07 -9.59 -9.79
CA ALA A 29 -15.71 -10.78 -9.24
C ALA A 29 -17.24 -10.71 -9.29
N PHE A 30 -17.82 -9.56 -8.93
CA PHE A 30 -19.27 -9.35 -8.99
C PHE A 30 -19.77 -9.31 -10.45
N SER A 31 -19.04 -8.63 -11.34
CA SER A 31 -19.35 -8.55 -12.76
C SER A 31 -19.37 -9.92 -13.43
N ALA A 32 -18.45 -10.83 -13.05
CA ALA A 32 -18.43 -12.21 -13.54
C ALA A 32 -19.71 -13.01 -13.17
N MET A 33 -20.43 -12.58 -12.14
CA MET A 33 -21.74 -13.14 -11.75
C MET A 33 -22.92 -12.37 -12.35
N GLY A 34 -22.67 -11.37 -13.19
CA GLY A 34 -23.70 -10.51 -13.78
C GLY A 34 -24.29 -9.48 -12.81
N VAL A 35 -23.59 -9.19 -11.70
CA VAL A 35 -24.03 -8.24 -10.67
C VAL A 35 -23.07 -7.06 -10.63
N LYS A 36 -23.57 -5.85 -10.45
CA LYS A 36 -22.69 -4.72 -10.17
C LYS A 36 -22.44 -4.60 -8.67
N LEU A 37 -21.19 -4.30 -8.30
CA LEU A 37 -20.82 -4.13 -6.89
C LEU A 37 -21.62 -3.00 -6.21
N GLU A 38 -21.87 -1.90 -6.93
CA GLU A 38 -22.65 -0.76 -6.45
C GLU A 38 -24.10 -1.10 -6.07
N ASP A 39 -24.67 -2.15 -6.67
CA ASP A 39 -26.05 -2.58 -6.38
C ASP A 39 -26.15 -3.38 -5.07
N VAL A 40 -25.02 -3.85 -4.53
CA VAL A 40 -24.97 -4.72 -3.35
C VAL A 40 -24.17 -4.14 -2.19
N CYS A 41 -23.28 -3.17 -2.45
CA CYS A 41 -22.39 -2.60 -1.46
C CYS A 41 -22.03 -1.16 -1.83
N GLU A 42 -22.22 -0.24 -0.89
CA GLU A 42 -21.70 1.12 -0.99
C GLU A 42 -20.26 1.15 -0.46
N LEU A 43 -19.32 1.50 -1.34
CA LEU A 43 -17.93 1.72 -0.94
C LEU A 43 -17.69 3.20 -0.64
N VAL A 44 -17.39 3.49 0.62
CA VAL A 44 -17.07 4.85 1.07
C VAL A 44 -15.56 5.04 1.11
N ARG A 45 -15.03 6.01 0.35
CA ARG A 45 -13.61 6.36 0.42
C ARG A 45 -13.32 7.08 1.74
N VAL A 46 -12.34 6.59 2.48
CA VAL A 46 -11.87 7.19 3.73
C VAL A 46 -10.72 8.16 3.42
N ASP A 47 -10.87 9.43 3.79
CA ASP A 47 -9.80 10.44 3.68
C ASP A 47 -9.74 11.31 4.96
N PRO A 48 -8.57 11.46 5.61
CA PRO A 48 -7.31 10.78 5.29
C PRO A 48 -7.40 9.26 5.51
N THR A 49 -6.67 8.47 4.72
CA THR A 49 -6.65 7.00 4.82
C THR A 49 -6.29 6.55 6.24
N TYR A 50 -5.29 7.20 6.84
CA TYR A 50 -4.99 7.15 8.27
C TYR A 50 -4.12 8.35 8.67
N THR A 51 -3.95 8.53 9.97
CA THR A 51 -3.02 9.52 10.53
C THR A 51 -2.00 8.83 11.43
N VAL A 52 -0.72 9.05 11.14
CA VAL A 52 0.39 8.58 11.98
C VAL A 52 0.66 9.63 13.05
N HIS A 53 0.61 9.20 14.31
CA HIS A 53 0.92 10.02 15.47
C HIS A 53 2.32 9.66 15.98
N PHE A 54 3.21 10.65 16.07
CA PHE A 54 4.57 10.45 16.54
C PHE A 54 4.72 10.83 18.02
N HIS A 55 5.72 10.24 18.67
CA HIS A 55 6.03 10.44 20.09
C HIS A 55 6.31 11.90 20.50
N ASP A 56 6.73 12.74 19.56
CA ASP A 56 7.03 14.16 19.75
C ASP A 56 5.78 15.06 19.59
N GLY A 57 4.61 14.46 19.40
CA GLY A 57 3.34 15.15 19.19
C GLY A 57 3.10 15.60 17.75
N THR A 58 4.06 15.42 16.84
CA THR A 58 3.83 15.64 15.42
C THR A 58 2.90 14.58 14.83
N ARG A 59 2.24 14.92 13.72
CA ARG A 59 1.32 14.02 13.03
C ARG A 59 1.45 14.14 11.53
N LEU A 60 1.25 13.03 10.83
CA LEU A 60 1.18 12.98 9.37
C LEU A 60 -0.13 12.29 8.97
N SER A 61 -1.04 13.04 8.36
CA SER A 61 -2.26 12.48 7.76
C SER A 61 -1.99 12.11 6.32
N LEU A 62 -2.10 10.82 5.98
CA LEU A 62 -1.97 10.35 4.61
C LEU A 62 -3.29 10.59 3.89
N THR A 63 -3.25 11.54 2.95
CA THR A 63 -4.42 12.06 2.25
C THR A 63 -4.15 12.14 0.76
N ASN A 64 -5.21 12.10 -0.04
CA ASN A 64 -5.14 12.28 -1.48
C ASN A 64 -5.11 13.75 -1.91
N ASP A 65 -5.33 14.69 -0.98
CA ASP A 65 -5.11 16.12 -1.23
C ASP A 65 -3.61 16.40 -1.32
N LEU A 66 -3.10 16.51 -2.55
CA LEU A 66 -1.69 16.77 -2.83
C LEU A 66 -1.18 18.07 -2.22
N GLN A 67 -2.00 19.11 -2.12
CA GLN A 67 -1.58 20.39 -1.51
C GLN A 67 -1.43 20.25 0.00
N ARG A 68 -2.36 19.52 0.64
CA ARG A 68 -2.24 19.21 2.06
C ARG A 68 -1.08 18.25 2.32
N MET A 69 -0.85 17.29 1.44
CA MET A 69 0.27 16.37 1.54
C MET A 69 1.61 17.10 1.41
N GLU A 70 1.76 17.99 0.43
CA GLU A 70 2.93 18.84 0.24
C GLU A 70 3.23 19.67 1.50
N ARG A 71 2.25 20.42 2.00
CA ARG A 71 2.42 21.24 3.22
C ARG A 71 2.87 20.42 4.42
N GLN A 72 2.29 19.23 4.61
CA GLN A 72 2.68 18.35 5.71
C GLN A 72 4.12 17.86 5.53
N LEU A 73 4.45 17.29 4.38
CA LEU A 73 5.77 16.72 4.11
C LEU A 73 6.87 17.77 4.22
N GLU A 74 6.71 18.94 3.59
CA GLU A 74 7.68 20.03 3.65
C GLU A 74 7.90 20.58 5.07
N SER A 75 6.94 20.39 5.98
CA SER A 75 7.11 20.74 7.41
C SER A 75 7.99 19.75 8.19
N PHE A 76 8.11 18.50 7.72
CA PHE A 76 9.01 17.50 8.30
C PHE A 76 10.42 17.63 7.72
N GLU A 77 10.51 17.74 6.39
CA GLU A 77 11.78 17.74 5.67
C GLU A 77 11.63 18.53 4.37
N GLN A 78 12.48 19.54 4.16
CA GLN A 78 12.46 20.35 2.95
C GLN A 78 12.79 19.49 1.71
N GLY A 79 11.97 19.62 0.66
CA GLY A 79 12.08 18.86 -0.58
C GLY A 79 11.49 17.45 -0.51
N SER A 80 10.93 17.05 0.63
CA SER A 80 10.34 15.72 0.80
C SER A 80 9.11 15.49 -0.06
N PHE A 81 8.36 16.53 -0.46
CA PHE A 81 7.24 16.36 -1.38
C PHE A 81 7.71 15.90 -2.77
N LYS A 82 8.83 16.45 -3.27
CA LYS A 82 9.43 16.00 -4.53
C LYS A 82 9.92 14.54 -4.43
N SER A 83 10.51 14.16 -3.31
CA SER A 83 10.89 12.77 -3.05
C SER A 83 9.68 11.85 -3.00
N PHE A 84 8.59 12.28 -2.35
CA PHE A 84 7.32 11.55 -2.31
C PHE A 84 6.74 11.33 -3.71
N LEU A 85 6.71 12.35 -4.57
CA LEU A 85 6.25 12.18 -5.96
C LEU A 85 7.12 11.20 -6.75
N SER A 86 8.44 11.21 -6.48
CA SER A 86 9.37 10.25 -7.10
C SER A 86 9.12 8.82 -6.62
N LEU A 87 8.81 8.66 -5.34
CA LEU A 87 8.43 7.38 -4.73
C LEU A 87 7.12 6.85 -5.32
N LEU A 88 6.08 7.71 -5.46
CA LEU A 88 4.81 7.34 -6.08
C LEU A 88 4.99 6.92 -7.55
N ARG A 89 5.78 7.67 -8.32
CA ARG A 89 6.08 7.33 -9.72
C ARG A 89 6.75 5.96 -9.83
N GLN A 90 7.70 5.68 -8.95
CA GLN A 90 8.36 4.38 -8.94
C GLN A 90 7.40 3.26 -8.52
N GLY A 91 6.54 3.51 -7.53
CA GLY A 91 5.48 2.58 -7.13
C GLY A 91 4.52 2.25 -8.28
N HIS A 92 4.11 3.25 -9.05
CA HIS A 92 3.30 3.09 -10.26
C HIS A 92 4.00 2.18 -11.30
N ASP A 93 5.24 2.49 -11.64
CA ASP A 93 6.02 1.72 -12.62
C ASP A 93 6.18 0.26 -12.18
N HIS A 94 6.51 0.05 -10.89
CA HIS A 94 6.61 -1.29 -10.33
C HIS A 94 5.26 -2.02 -10.32
N LEU A 95 4.15 -1.35 -10.01
CA LEU A 95 2.83 -1.97 -9.95
C LEU A 95 2.40 -2.42 -11.34
N HIS A 96 2.54 -1.55 -12.35
CA HIS A 96 2.19 -1.89 -13.73
C HIS A 96 3.02 -3.04 -14.28
N VAL A 97 4.32 -3.05 -13.98
CA VAL A 97 5.21 -4.15 -14.38
C VAL A 97 4.82 -5.45 -13.66
N THR A 98 4.50 -5.39 -12.36
CA THR A 98 4.10 -6.54 -11.55
C THR A 98 2.76 -7.11 -12.02
N LEU A 99 1.73 -6.28 -12.16
CA LEU A 99 0.41 -6.71 -12.62
C LEU A 99 0.48 -7.32 -14.03
N ARG A 100 1.19 -6.71 -14.98
CA ARG A 100 1.35 -7.29 -16.33
C ARG A 100 2.11 -8.62 -16.32
N ALA A 101 3.11 -8.78 -15.45
CA ALA A 101 3.95 -9.97 -15.43
C ALA A 101 3.36 -11.13 -14.61
N ILE A 102 2.56 -10.83 -13.57
CA ILE A 102 2.13 -11.79 -12.54
C ILE A 102 0.60 -12.01 -12.57
N ALA A 103 -0.22 -10.99 -12.79
CA ALA A 103 -1.68 -11.11 -12.61
C ALA A 103 -2.36 -12.05 -13.63
N HIS A 104 -1.73 -12.30 -14.78
CA HIS A 104 -2.24 -13.22 -15.80
C HIS A 104 -1.50 -14.58 -15.85
N ARG A 105 -0.63 -14.86 -14.87
CA ARG A 105 0.17 -16.10 -14.85
C ARG A 105 -0.02 -16.87 -13.55
N ASN A 106 -0.64 -18.03 -13.67
CA ASN A 106 -0.56 -19.05 -12.63
C ASN A 106 0.83 -19.68 -12.68
N PHE A 107 1.58 -19.60 -11.58
CA PHE A 107 2.87 -20.30 -11.45
C PHE A 107 2.61 -21.68 -10.87
N TYR A 108 2.78 -22.72 -11.69
CA TYR A 108 2.51 -24.10 -11.28
C TYR A 108 3.77 -24.84 -10.80
N SER A 109 4.96 -24.21 -10.90
CA SER A 109 6.20 -24.75 -10.34
C SER A 109 7.19 -23.68 -9.89
N LEU A 110 8.07 -24.03 -8.94
CA LEU A 110 9.18 -23.18 -8.50
C LEU A 110 10.14 -22.83 -9.66
N PHE A 111 10.28 -23.71 -10.67
CA PHE A 111 11.15 -23.46 -11.82
C PHE A 111 10.57 -22.43 -12.80
N GLU A 112 9.25 -22.33 -12.93
CA GLU A 112 8.61 -21.25 -13.69
C GLU A 112 8.78 -19.89 -12.99
N PHE A 113 8.82 -19.90 -11.65
CA PHE A 113 9.08 -18.71 -10.85
C PHE A 113 10.54 -18.22 -11.00
N PHE A 114 11.52 -19.13 -11.06
CA PHE A 114 12.95 -18.81 -11.24
C PHE A 114 13.44 -18.77 -12.70
N SER A 115 12.61 -18.29 -13.64
CA SER A 115 13.07 -18.04 -15.01
C SER A 115 13.99 -16.81 -15.11
N PRO A 116 14.91 -16.72 -16.09
CA PRO A 116 15.77 -15.54 -16.27
C PRO A 116 15.00 -14.22 -16.45
N SER A 117 13.82 -14.28 -17.07
CA SER A 117 12.91 -13.14 -17.19
C SER A 117 12.34 -12.70 -15.84
N ASN A 118 12.03 -13.65 -14.96
CA ASN A 118 11.53 -13.35 -13.61
C ASN A 118 12.67 -12.89 -12.70
N PHE A 119 13.91 -13.36 -12.91
CA PHE A 119 15.07 -12.86 -12.17
C PHE A 119 15.33 -11.37 -12.45
N LEU A 120 15.26 -10.94 -13.72
CA LEU A 120 15.32 -9.53 -14.11
C LEU A 120 14.17 -8.70 -13.51
N LEU A 121 12.98 -9.30 -13.41
CA LEU A 121 11.82 -8.69 -12.75
C LEU A 121 12.05 -8.53 -11.24
N LEU A 122 12.54 -9.57 -10.55
CA LEU A 122 12.86 -9.56 -9.12
C LEU A 122 13.95 -8.52 -8.79
N LEU A 123 14.94 -8.35 -9.68
CA LEU A 123 15.94 -7.30 -9.57
C LEU A 123 15.35 -5.90 -9.76
N ARG A 124 14.50 -5.69 -10.78
CA ARG A 124 13.81 -4.41 -11.01
C ARG A 124 12.90 -4.01 -9.85
N LEU A 125 12.27 -5.00 -9.21
CA LEU A 125 11.37 -4.81 -8.08
C LEU A 125 12.10 -4.59 -6.74
N ASN A 126 13.44 -4.54 -6.75
CA ASN A 126 14.26 -4.36 -5.54
C ASN A 126 13.93 -5.36 -4.41
N VAL A 127 13.52 -6.60 -4.75
CA VAL A 127 13.07 -7.62 -3.79
C VAL A 127 14.13 -7.93 -2.73
N LEU A 128 15.41 -7.74 -3.06
CA LEU A 128 16.54 -7.98 -2.17
C LEU A 128 16.83 -6.82 -1.19
N ARG A 129 16.21 -5.64 -1.38
CA ARG A 129 16.41 -4.49 -0.49
C ARG A 129 15.32 -4.48 0.57
N LYS A 130 15.72 -4.28 1.83
CA LYS A 130 14.80 -4.05 2.96
C LYS A 130 14.04 -2.74 2.75
N HIS A 131 12.74 -2.74 3.00
CA HIS A 131 11.83 -1.64 2.67
C HIS A 131 12.23 -0.35 3.40
N TYR A 132 12.54 -0.42 4.69
CA TYR A 132 13.05 0.74 5.44
C TYR A 132 14.36 1.30 4.88
N ALA A 133 15.28 0.44 4.44
CA ALA A 133 16.54 0.87 3.82
C ALA A 133 16.34 1.50 2.44
N TYR A 134 15.31 1.07 1.70
CA TYR A 134 14.93 1.64 0.43
C TYR A 134 14.31 3.04 0.59
N ILE A 135 13.40 3.21 1.54
CA ILE A 135 12.73 4.49 1.84
C ILE A 135 13.72 5.55 2.34
N ARG A 136 14.84 5.14 2.95
CA ARG A 136 15.95 6.05 3.29
C ARG A 136 16.53 6.81 2.09
N GLY A 137 16.38 6.29 0.87
CA GLY A 137 16.78 7.00 -0.36
C GLY A 137 15.87 8.17 -0.72
N TYR A 138 14.67 8.23 -0.14
CA TYR A 138 13.65 9.25 -0.40
C TYR A 138 13.56 10.29 0.72
N PHE A 139 13.68 9.84 1.97
CA PHE A 139 13.50 10.71 3.14
C PHE A 139 14.69 10.62 4.09
N ALA A 140 15.18 11.78 4.54
CA ALA A 140 16.16 11.93 5.60
C ALA A 140 15.53 11.77 7.00
N ASP A 141 14.29 12.24 7.18
CA ASP A 141 13.59 12.25 8.47
C ASP A 141 13.11 10.83 8.86
N PRO A 142 13.47 10.32 10.06
CA PRO A 142 13.07 8.99 10.50
C PRO A 142 11.56 8.81 10.69
N ARG A 143 10.81 9.89 10.97
CA ARG A 143 9.35 9.88 11.09
C ARG A 143 8.70 9.62 9.74
N LEU A 144 9.17 10.30 8.69
CA LEU A 144 8.73 10.04 7.32
C LEU A 144 9.06 8.61 6.89
N ARG A 145 10.28 8.12 7.17
CA ARG A 145 10.63 6.72 6.89
C ARG A 145 9.71 5.73 7.57
N SER A 146 9.36 5.99 8.83
CA SER A 146 8.46 5.12 9.61
C SER A 146 7.04 5.17 9.08
N ALA A 147 6.51 6.35 8.73
CA ALA A 147 5.19 6.48 8.15
C ALA A 147 5.10 5.77 6.79
N PHE A 148 6.07 6.01 5.90
CA PHE A 148 6.20 5.33 4.61
C PHE A 148 6.85 3.94 4.74
N THR A 149 6.73 3.26 5.87
CA THR A 149 6.93 1.80 5.97
C THR A 149 5.90 1.14 6.87
N PHE A 150 4.97 1.92 7.44
CA PHE A 150 3.99 1.43 8.41
C PHE A 150 3.10 0.32 7.85
N GLN A 151 2.80 0.36 6.55
CA GLN A 151 1.99 -0.65 5.86
C GLN A 151 2.55 -2.06 5.91
N ASP A 152 3.85 -2.23 6.13
CA ASP A 152 4.44 -3.57 6.30
C ASP A 152 3.81 -4.30 7.50
N MET A 153 3.27 -3.55 8.48
CA MET A 153 2.51 -4.10 9.59
C MET A 153 1.15 -4.68 9.18
N TYR A 154 0.53 -4.21 8.09
CA TYR A 154 -0.77 -4.73 7.63
C TYR A 154 -0.68 -6.19 7.19
N ILE A 155 0.49 -6.59 6.71
CA ILE A 155 0.81 -7.95 6.28
C ILE A 155 1.56 -8.74 7.36
N GLY A 156 1.71 -8.16 8.55
CA GLY A 156 2.35 -8.80 9.71
C GLY A 156 3.86 -8.93 9.59
N VAL A 157 4.53 -8.09 8.81
CA VAL A 157 5.98 -8.12 8.60
C VAL A 157 6.64 -6.86 9.17
N SER A 158 7.79 -7.03 9.80
CA SER A 158 8.61 -5.90 10.25
C SER A 158 9.13 -5.12 9.05
N PRO A 159 9.05 -3.77 9.03
CA PRO A 159 9.57 -2.96 7.92
C PRO A 159 11.10 -3.05 7.73
N TYR A 160 11.79 -3.53 8.75
CA TYR A 160 13.24 -3.79 8.70
C TYR A 160 13.57 -5.10 7.97
N ASP A 161 12.59 -5.98 7.76
CA ASP A 161 12.76 -7.28 7.12
C ASP A 161 11.88 -7.46 5.87
N ALA A 162 10.85 -6.60 5.74
CA ALA A 162 10.00 -6.48 4.58
C ALA A 162 10.82 -6.17 3.30
N PRO A 163 10.63 -6.90 2.20
CA PRO A 163 11.16 -6.53 0.89
C PRO A 163 10.59 -5.19 0.38
N ALA A 164 11.40 -4.43 -0.37
CA ALA A 164 10.99 -3.14 -0.93
C ALA A 164 9.83 -3.23 -1.95
N THR A 165 9.45 -4.43 -2.40
CA THR A 165 8.22 -4.65 -3.18
C THR A 165 6.97 -4.17 -2.46
N PHE A 166 6.98 -4.09 -1.13
CA PHE A 166 5.83 -3.55 -0.39
C PHE A 166 5.64 -2.04 -0.53
N SER A 167 6.61 -1.32 -1.12
CA SER A 167 6.38 0.08 -1.56
C SER A 167 5.26 0.20 -2.60
N LEU A 168 4.85 -0.89 -3.25
CA LEU A 168 3.68 -0.95 -4.12
C LEU A 168 2.37 -0.62 -3.39
N LEU A 169 2.26 -1.03 -2.12
CA LEU A 169 1.07 -0.77 -1.30
C LEU A 169 0.89 0.72 -1.03
N GLN A 170 1.98 1.48 -1.01
CA GLN A 170 1.93 2.94 -0.88
C GLN A 170 1.21 3.55 -2.06
N TYR A 171 1.62 3.17 -3.27
CA TYR A 171 0.97 3.69 -4.47
C TYR A 171 -0.54 3.40 -4.48
N THR A 172 -0.96 2.19 -4.08
CA THR A 172 -2.39 1.84 -4.05
C THR A 172 -3.21 2.61 -3.02
N GLU A 173 -2.61 3.10 -1.94
CA GLU A 173 -3.35 3.91 -0.95
C GLU A 173 -3.57 5.36 -1.39
N PHE A 174 -2.73 5.87 -2.30
CA PHE A 174 -2.80 7.25 -2.80
C PHE A 174 -3.52 7.38 -4.16
N CYS A 175 -3.98 6.28 -4.76
CA CYS A 175 -4.66 6.26 -6.06
C CYS A 175 -6.08 5.68 -5.91
#